data_AF-A0A1T4NEJ9-F1
#
_entry.id   AF-A0A1T4NEJ9-F1
#
_cell.length_a   1.000
_cell.length_b   1.000
_cell.length_c   1.000
_cell.angle_alpha   90.00
_cell.angle_beta   90.00
_cell.angle_gamma   90.00
#
_symmetry.space_group_name_H-M   'P 1'
#
loop_
_entity.id
_entity.type
_entity.pdbx_description
1 polymer ?
#
loop_
_entity_poly.entity_id
_entity_poly.type
_entity_poly.pdbx_seq_one_letter_code
_entity_poly.pdbx_strand_id
1 'polypeptide(L)'
;MEKVFKKIVTCKQAFVHLKEPKESYDKSQQIFSKAKYYGKMQGSSEVDLDGIGPTIRSEHHGNIEYRRLSVEHGGKHDEELKKGLAERRLSVRECARIQTFPDDYEFIFNDGTNKVSSSEAYKIIGNAVPPLLGYAIGYRLQSIWNDLFGE
;
A
#
# COMPACT_ATOMS: atom_id res chain seq x y z
N MET A 1 29.30 9.54 17.41
CA MET A 1 28.42 9.95 16.30
C MET A 1 26.99 9.70 16.73
N GLU A 2 26.19 10.75 16.87
CA GLU A 2 24.73 10.59 16.99
C GLU A 2 24.21 9.92 15.71
N LYS A 3 23.51 8.80 15.84
CA LYS A 3 22.83 8.18 14.72
C LYS A 3 21.62 9.03 14.38
N VAL A 4 21.76 9.89 13.38
CA VAL A 4 20.63 10.61 12.80
C VAL A 4 19.82 9.61 11.98
N PHE A 5 18.71 9.14 12.54
CA PHE A 5 17.76 8.31 11.79
C PHE A 5 17.06 9.17 10.74
N LYS A 6 16.89 8.62 9.53
CA LYS A 6 16.08 9.27 8.50
C LYS A 6 14.66 9.47 9.03
N LYS A 7 14.06 10.61 8.71
CA LYS A 7 12.66 10.90 9.04
C LYS A 7 11.77 9.83 8.40
N ILE A 8 10.75 9.40 9.14
CA ILE A 8 9.77 8.44 8.63
C ILE A 8 9.01 9.03 7.43
N VAL A 9 8.62 8.17 6.49
CA VAL A 9 7.69 8.50 5.42
C VAL A 9 6.29 8.12 5.88
N THR A 10 5.37 9.08 5.88
CA THR A 10 3.98 8.85 6.33
C THR A 10 3.11 8.29 5.22
N CYS A 11 1.97 7.70 5.56
CA CYS A 11 0.93 7.31 4.59
C CYS A 11 0.54 8.47 3.66
N LYS A 12 0.33 9.66 4.20
CA LYS A 12 -0.01 10.88 3.43
C LYS A 12 1.06 11.20 2.40
N GLN A 13 2.33 11.07 2.76
CA GLN A 13 3.44 11.28 1.83
C GLN A 13 3.50 10.16 0.77
N ALA A 14 3.29 8.90 1.14
CA ALA A 14 3.25 7.79 0.20
C ALA A 14 2.12 7.94 -0.83
N PHE A 15 0.97 8.50 -0.43
CA PHE A 15 -0.20 8.64 -1.30
C PHE A 15 -0.24 9.95 -2.09
N VAL A 16 0.78 10.80 -1.98
CA VAL A 16 0.80 12.10 -2.66
C VAL A 16 0.56 11.93 -4.17
N HIS A 17 -0.23 12.84 -4.74
CA HIS A 17 -0.62 12.85 -6.16
C HIS A 17 -1.47 11.67 -6.65
N LEU A 18 -1.85 10.71 -5.81
CA LEU A 18 -2.87 9.73 -6.19
C LEU A 18 -4.24 10.41 -6.26
N LYS A 19 -4.91 10.23 -7.40
CA LYS A 19 -6.32 10.59 -7.56
C LYS A 19 -7.20 9.55 -6.87
N GLU A 20 -8.43 9.95 -6.56
CA GLU A 20 -9.44 8.98 -6.12
C GLU A 20 -9.67 7.92 -7.22
N PRO A 21 -10.03 6.67 -6.85
CA PRO A 21 -10.13 5.57 -7.80
C PRO A 21 -10.98 5.86 -9.04
N LYS A 22 -12.08 6.62 -8.89
CA LYS A 22 -12.98 6.97 -10.02
C LYS A 22 -12.38 7.97 -11.00
N GLU A 23 -11.35 8.71 -10.60
CA GLU A 23 -10.73 9.80 -11.36
C GLU A 23 -9.33 9.41 -11.90
N SER A 24 -8.84 8.24 -11.51
CA SER A 24 -7.53 7.73 -11.94
C SER A 24 -7.63 6.97 -13.25
N TYR A 25 -6.57 7.03 -14.06
CA TYR A 25 -6.36 6.14 -15.22
C TYR A 25 -5.51 4.91 -14.87
N ASP A 26 -4.86 4.90 -13.70
CA ASP A 26 -4.10 3.75 -13.23
C ASP A 26 -5.05 2.65 -12.74
N LYS A 27 -5.04 1.51 -13.44
CA LYS A 27 -5.88 0.34 -13.12
C LYS A 27 -5.65 -0.14 -11.68
N SER A 28 -4.41 -0.09 -11.19
CA SER A 28 -4.08 -0.47 -9.81
C SER A 28 -4.68 0.50 -8.79
N GLN A 29 -4.86 1.77 -9.15
CA GLN A 29 -5.54 2.75 -8.30
C GLN A 29 -7.07 2.62 -8.37
N GLN A 30 -7.63 2.22 -9.52
CA GLN A 30 -9.07 2.03 -9.70
C GLN A 30 -9.62 0.84 -8.89
N ILE A 31 -8.78 -0.16 -8.61
CA ILE A 31 -9.18 -1.41 -7.97
C ILE A 31 -8.94 -1.36 -6.46
N PHE A 32 -10.01 -1.62 -5.71
CA PHE A 32 -9.96 -1.78 -4.26
C PHE A 32 -11.02 -2.78 -3.77
N SER A 33 -10.80 -3.38 -2.60
CA SER A 33 -11.75 -4.33 -2.00
C SER A 33 -13.09 -3.67 -1.66
N LYS A 34 -14.19 -4.35 -1.99
CA LYS A 34 -15.57 -3.95 -1.65
C LYS A 34 -16.14 -4.68 -0.44
N ALA A 35 -15.28 -5.40 0.31
CA ALA A 35 -15.70 -6.09 1.51
C ALA A 35 -16.29 -5.11 2.53
N LYS A 36 -17.43 -5.50 3.13
CA LYS A 36 -18.16 -4.67 4.10
C LYS A 36 -17.33 -4.39 5.35
N TYR A 37 -17.75 -3.37 6.09
CA TYR A 37 -17.21 -3.07 7.41
C TYR A 37 -17.78 -4.06 8.43
N TYR A 38 -16.91 -4.61 9.29
CA TYR A 38 -17.30 -5.62 10.30
C TYR A 38 -16.92 -5.21 11.74
N GLY A 39 -16.65 -3.92 11.99
CA GLY A 39 -16.35 -3.42 13.33
C GLY A 39 -14.93 -3.74 13.79
N LYS A 40 -14.75 -4.21 15.03
CA LYS A 40 -13.43 -4.51 15.62
C LYS A 40 -12.86 -5.84 15.09
N MET A 41 -12.60 -5.91 13.79
CA MET A 41 -11.91 -7.01 13.12
C MET A 41 -10.67 -6.50 12.40
N GLN A 42 -9.69 -7.38 12.20
CA GLN A 42 -8.49 -7.07 11.43
C GLN A 42 -8.85 -6.51 10.04
N GLY A 43 -8.15 -5.46 9.62
CA GLY A 43 -8.42 -4.74 8.37
C GLY A 43 -9.64 -3.81 8.39
N SER A 44 -10.37 -3.67 9.51
CA SER A 44 -11.48 -2.71 9.62
C SER A 44 -11.05 -1.34 10.18
N SER A 45 -9.79 -1.17 10.52
CA SER A 45 -9.23 0.13 10.93
C SER A 45 -8.99 1.05 9.74
N GLU A 46 -9.23 2.34 9.93
CA GLU A 46 -8.75 3.40 9.04
C GLU A 46 -7.24 3.59 9.20
N VAL A 47 -6.54 3.80 8.09
CA VAL A 47 -5.10 4.13 8.09
C VAL A 47 -4.85 5.48 8.75
N ASP A 48 -3.79 5.55 9.56
CA ASP A 48 -3.28 6.83 10.05
C ASP A 48 -2.47 7.52 8.94
N LEU A 49 -2.96 8.65 8.45
CA LEU A 49 -2.32 9.42 7.37
C LEU A 49 -0.99 10.06 7.80
N ASP A 50 -0.86 10.44 9.07
CA ASP A 50 0.36 11.07 9.59
C ASP A 50 1.31 10.04 10.22
N GLY A 51 0.86 8.79 10.36
CA GLY A 51 1.63 7.64 10.82
C GLY A 51 2.33 6.86 9.69
N ILE A 52 2.97 5.77 10.09
CA ILE A 52 3.57 4.79 9.18
C ILE A 52 2.50 3.93 8.50
N GLY A 53 2.82 3.40 7.32
CA GLY A 53 1.97 2.45 6.62
C GLY A 53 1.66 1.19 7.46
N PRO A 54 0.44 0.66 7.40
CA PRO A 54 0.14 -0.64 8.00
C PRO A 54 0.90 -1.76 7.27
N THR A 55 1.10 -2.89 7.95
CA THR A 55 1.60 -4.09 7.29
C THR A 55 0.59 -4.61 6.27
N ILE A 56 0.94 -4.55 4.99
CA ILE A 56 0.14 -5.16 3.92
C ILE A 56 0.27 -6.68 4.01
N ARG A 57 -0.86 -7.38 4.11
CA ARG A 57 -0.91 -8.84 4.28
C ARG A 57 -1.48 -9.54 3.06
N SER A 58 -1.07 -10.79 2.88
CA SER A 58 -1.49 -11.68 1.79
C SER A 58 -2.82 -12.39 2.06
N GLU A 59 -3.80 -11.67 2.57
CA GLU A 59 -5.06 -12.23 3.07
C GLU A 59 -6.24 -11.94 2.13
N HIS A 60 -7.38 -12.60 2.38
CA HIS A 60 -8.62 -12.37 1.65
C HIS A 60 -9.15 -10.93 1.81
N HIS A 61 -9.99 -10.52 0.86
CA HIS A 61 -10.53 -9.16 0.65
C HIS A 61 -10.96 -8.35 1.88
N GLY A 62 -11.38 -9.00 2.97
CA GLY A 62 -11.88 -8.36 4.20
C GLY A 62 -10.80 -7.77 5.11
N ASN A 63 -9.53 -8.13 4.89
CA ASN A 63 -8.44 -7.80 5.81
C ASN A 63 -7.51 -6.70 5.31
N ILE A 64 -7.89 -5.95 4.26
CA ILE A 64 -7.15 -4.78 3.78
C ILE A 64 -7.68 -3.52 4.46
N GLU A 65 -6.82 -2.78 5.17
CA GLU A 65 -7.19 -1.59 5.94
C GLU A 65 -8.01 -0.57 5.14
N TYR A 66 -8.85 0.16 5.85
CA TYR A 66 -9.62 1.25 5.26
C TYR A 66 -8.68 2.42 4.95
N ARG A 67 -8.70 2.90 3.71
CA ARG A 67 -8.06 4.18 3.38
C ARG A 67 -8.82 5.34 4.02
N ARG A 68 -10.14 5.19 4.10
CA ARG A 68 -11.05 6.15 4.72
C ARG A 68 -12.31 5.42 5.18
N LEU A 69 -12.68 5.61 6.44
CA LEU A 69 -13.98 5.21 6.99
C LEU A 69 -14.97 6.36 6.86
N SER A 70 -16.26 6.03 6.80
CA SER A 70 -17.36 6.98 6.90
C SER A 70 -17.48 7.54 8.33
N VAL A 71 -18.20 8.65 8.47
CA VAL A 71 -18.51 9.21 9.80
C VAL A 71 -19.23 8.18 10.69
N GLU A 72 -20.17 7.41 10.12
CA GLU A 72 -20.92 6.37 10.83
C GLU A 72 -20.03 5.26 11.37
N HIS A 73 -18.95 4.92 10.64
CA HIS A 73 -17.96 3.92 11.06
C HIS A 73 -16.76 4.52 11.83
N GLY A 74 -16.82 5.80 12.21
CA GLY A 74 -15.79 6.44 13.03
C GLY A 74 -14.57 6.94 12.25
N GLY A 75 -14.75 7.32 10.98
CA GLY A 75 -13.72 7.95 10.16
C GLY A 75 -13.19 9.24 10.78
N LYS A 76 -11.88 9.45 10.64
CA LYS A 76 -11.10 10.51 11.30
C LYS A 76 -10.55 11.54 10.32
N HIS A 77 -10.68 11.29 9.01
CA HIS A 77 -10.16 12.18 7.98
C HIS A 77 -11.11 13.35 7.70
N ASP A 78 -11.23 14.28 8.65
CA ASP A 78 -12.22 15.37 8.63
C ASP A 78 -12.25 16.17 7.33
N GLU A 79 -11.10 16.53 6.76
CA GLU A 79 -11.03 17.29 5.51
C GLU A 79 -11.59 16.49 4.32
N GLU A 80 -11.32 15.19 4.28
CA GLU A 80 -11.79 14.30 3.23
C GLU A 80 -13.29 14.02 3.37
N LEU A 81 -13.76 13.86 4.62
CA LEU A 81 -15.17 13.69 4.96
C LEU A 81 -16.00 14.93 4.62
N LYS A 82 -15.50 16.14 4.93
CA LYS A 82 -16.14 17.41 4.56
C LYS A 82 -16.26 17.60 3.04
N LYS A 83 -15.36 17.01 2.26
CA LYS A 83 -15.42 16.98 0.79
C LYS A 83 -16.38 15.92 0.25
N GLY A 84 -17.05 15.15 1.11
CA GLY A 84 -18.00 14.11 0.71
C GLY A 84 -17.33 12.90 0.07
N LEU A 85 -16.05 12.66 0.33
CA LEU A 85 -15.34 11.52 -0.24
C LEU A 85 -15.84 10.22 0.39
N ALA A 86 -16.02 9.19 -0.44
CA ALA A 86 -16.61 7.93 -0.03
C ALA A 86 -15.67 7.11 0.89
N GLU A 87 -16.29 6.31 1.75
CA GLU A 87 -15.63 5.22 2.48
C GLU A 87 -15.06 4.19 1.49
N ARG A 88 -13.80 3.80 1.70
CA ARG A 88 -13.15 2.77 0.89
C ARG A 88 -11.93 2.16 1.59
N ARG A 89 -11.63 0.93 1.18
CA ARG A 89 -10.36 0.25 1.48
C ARG A 89 -9.23 0.82 0.62
N LEU A 90 -8.00 0.54 1.05
CA LEU A 90 -6.81 0.85 0.26
C LEU A 90 -6.93 0.22 -1.14
N SER A 91 -6.51 0.98 -2.15
CA SER A 91 -6.37 0.46 -3.51
C SER A 91 -5.14 -0.45 -3.64
N VAL A 92 -5.07 -1.21 -4.73
CA VAL A 92 -3.88 -1.99 -5.06
C VAL A 92 -2.65 -1.07 -5.17
N ARG A 93 -2.78 0.10 -5.79
CA ARG A 93 -1.68 1.08 -5.90
C ARG A 93 -1.27 1.67 -4.55
N GLU A 94 -2.21 1.98 -3.67
CA GLU A 94 -1.90 2.50 -2.32
C GLU A 94 -1.12 1.45 -1.51
N CYS A 95 -1.56 0.18 -1.55
CA CYS A 95 -0.83 -0.94 -0.94
C CYS A 95 0.57 -1.11 -1.54
N ALA A 96 0.70 -1.00 -2.87
CA ALA A 96 1.99 -1.10 -3.56
C ALA A 96 2.96 0.00 -3.13
N ARG A 97 2.49 1.24 -3.00
CA ARG A 97 3.31 2.36 -2.52
C ARG A 97 3.71 2.23 -1.06
N ILE A 98 2.84 1.72 -0.19
CA ILE A 98 3.23 1.37 1.20
C ILE A 98 4.38 0.35 1.18
N GLN A 99 4.31 -0.64 0.29
CA GLN A 99 5.37 -1.62 0.07
C GLN A 99 6.54 -1.08 -0.76
N THR A 100 6.60 0.22 -1.08
CA THR A 100 7.68 0.88 -1.83
C THR A 100 7.88 0.40 -3.27
N PHE A 101 6.87 -0.22 -3.87
CA PHE A 101 6.89 -0.48 -5.31
C PHE A 101 6.84 0.82 -6.11
N PRO A 102 7.52 0.88 -7.27
CA PRO A 102 7.43 2.03 -8.15
C PRO A 102 6.05 2.08 -8.84
N ASP A 103 5.64 3.27 -9.25
CA ASP A 103 4.31 3.50 -9.84
C ASP A 103 4.12 2.86 -11.22
N ASP A 104 5.22 2.66 -11.95
CA ASP A 104 5.25 1.99 -13.24
C ASP A 104 5.21 0.45 -13.12
N TYR A 105 5.30 -0.10 -11.90
CA TYR A 105 5.07 -1.52 -11.69
C TYR A 105 3.58 -1.83 -11.86
N GLU A 106 3.29 -2.71 -12.83
CA GLU A 106 1.94 -3.16 -13.13
C GLU A 106 1.56 -4.38 -12.29
N PHE A 107 0.45 -4.29 -11.55
CA PHE A 107 -0.11 -5.42 -10.79
C PHE A 107 -1.36 -6.00 -11.43
N ILE A 108 -2.01 -5.24 -12.32
CA ILE A 108 -3.28 -5.61 -12.94
C ILE A 108 -3.09 -5.70 -14.44
N PHE A 109 -2.94 -6.93 -14.91
CA PHE A 109 -2.85 -7.27 -16.33
C PHE A 109 -4.24 -7.64 -16.85
N ASN A 110 -4.50 -7.25 -18.10
CA ASN A 110 -5.77 -7.57 -18.76
C ASN A 110 -5.51 -7.76 -20.26
N ASP A 111 -4.61 -8.71 -20.58
CA ASP A 111 -4.15 -9.02 -21.94
C ASP A 111 -4.80 -10.27 -22.55
N GLY A 112 -5.94 -10.69 -22.00
CA GLY A 112 -6.75 -11.79 -22.55
C GLY A 112 -6.26 -13.19 -22.19
N THR A 113 -4.97 -13.37 -21.88
CA THR A 113 -4.38 -14.65 -21.44
C THR A 113 -4.00 -14.66 -19.97
N ASN A 114 -3.60 -13.50 -19.40
CA ASN A 114 -3.27 -13.34 -17.98
C ASN A 114 -4.13 -12.23 -17.35
N LYS A 115 -5.18 -12.65 -16.64
CA LYS A 115 -5.96 -11.74 -15.78
C LYS A 115 -5.46 -11.89 -14.35
N VAL A 116 -4.86 -10.83 -13.81
CA VAL A 116 -4.59 -10.76 -12.37
C VAL A 116 -5.79 -10.13 -11.69
N SER A 117 -6.47 -10.92 -10.87
CA SER A 117 -7.57 -10.45 -10.03
C SER A 117 -7.06 -9.51 -8.94
N SER A 118 -7.96 -8.69 -8.41
CA SER A 118 -7.64 -7.82 -7.26
C SER A 118 -7.07 -8.60 -6.07
N SER A 119 -7.54 -9.82 -5.82
CA SER A 119 -7.07 -10.70 -4.73
C SER A 119 -5.62 -11.13 -4.93
N GLU A 120 -5.28 -11.51 -6.16
CA GLU A 120 -3.92 -11.94 -6.52
C GLU A 120 -2.94 -10.77 -6.42
N ALA A 121 -3.34 -9.57 -6.87
CA ALA A 121 -2.53 -8.37 -6.72
C ALA A 121 -2.21 -8.08 -5.24
N TYR A 122 -3.20 -8.13 -4.33
CA TYR A 122 -2.95 -7.98 -2.90
C TYR A 122 -2.04 -9.06 -2.34
N LYS A 123 -2.19 -10.31 -2.78
CA LYS A 123 -1.33 -11.42 -2.36
C LYS A 123 0.12 -11.24 -2.81
N ILE A 124 0.34 -10.77 -4.05
CA ILE A 124 1.67 -10.47 -4.58
C ILE A 124 2.31 -9.35 -3.75
N ILE A 125 1.59 -8.25 -3.53
CA ILE A 125 2.09 -7.10 -2.78
C ILE A 125 2.36 -7.47 -1.32
N GLY A 126 1.45 -8.19 -0.66
CA GLY A 126 1.57 -8.56 0.75
C GLY A 126 2.69 -9.57 1.05
N ASN A 127 3.01 -10.45 0.09
CA ASN A 127 4.10 -11.43 0.24
C ASN A 127 5.47 -10.85 -0.14
N ALA A 128 5.49 -9.69 -0.81
CA ALA A 128 6.73 -9.10 -1.27
C ALA A 128 7.57 -8.56 -0.10
N VAL A 129 8.89 -8.59 -0.29
CA VAL A 129 9.80 -7.72 0.47
C VAL A 129 9.73 -6.33 -0.18
N PRO A 130 9.61 -5.23 0.59
CA PRO A 130 9.58 -3.89 0.03
C PRO A 130 10.80 -3.64 -0.90
N PRO A 131 10.62 -3.20 -2.16
CA PRO A 131 11.74 -3.04 -3.09
C PRO A 131 12.86 -2.12 -2.59
N LEU A 132 12.54 -1.04 -1.87
CA LEU A 132 13.59 -0.18 -1.30
C LEU A 132 14.40 -0.87 -0.20
N LEU A 133 13.79 -1.76 0.58
CA LEU A 133 14.51 -2.58 1.55
C LEU A 133 15.41 -3.60 0.83
N GLY A 134 14.87 -4.29 -0.18
CA GLY A 134 15.64 -5.21 -1.02
C GLY A 134 16.84 -4.53 -1.68
N TYR A 135 16.65 -3.33 -2.22
CA TYR A 135 17.71 -2.51 -2.79
C TYR A 135 18.80 -2.17 -1.76
N ALA A 136 18.43 -1.70 -0.56
CA ALA A 136 19.40 -1.34 0.46
C ALA A 136 20.24 -2.55 0.91
N ILE A 137 19.62 -3.72 1.05
CA ILE A 137 20.31 -4.98 1.36
C ILE A 137 21.24 -5.37 0.20
N GLY A 138 20.73 -5.39 -1.03
CA GLY A 138 21.51 -5.75 -2.22
C GLY A 138 22.71 -4.84 -2.44
N TYR A 139 22.52 -3.53 -2.27
CA TYR A 139 23.60 -2.54 -2.34
C TYR A 139 24.69 -2.80 -1.29
N ARG A 140 24.29 -3.10 -0.04
CA ARG A 140 25.26 -3.46 1.00
C ARG A 140 25.97 -4.76 0.67
N LEU A 141 25.24 -5.79 0.24
CA LEU A 141 25.79 -7.10 -0.11
C LEU A 141 26.82 -6.99 -1.24
N GLN A 142 26.52 -6.20 -2.28
CA GLN A 142 27.46 -5.90 -3.36
C GLN A 142 28.76 -5.29 -2.83
N SER A 143 28.68 -4.35 -1.89
CA SER A 143 29.87 -3.67 -1.34
C SER A 143 30.81 -4.57 -0.52
N ILE A 144 30.32 -5.70 -0.02
CA ILE A 144 31.08 -6.65 0.82
C ILE A 144 31.19 -8.03 0.19
N TRP A 145 30.87 -8.15 -1.11
CA TRP A 145 30.77 -9.43 -1.77
C TRP A 145 32.06 -10.24 -1.68
N ASN A 146 33.18 -9.62 -2.05
CA ASN A 146 34.48 -10.26 -2.05
C ASN A 146 34.96 -10.63 -0.64
N ASP A 147 34.61 -9.83 0.37
CA ASP A 147 34.94 -10.12 1.78
C ASP A 147 34.19 -11.37 2.29
N LEU A 148 32.97 -11.60 1.79
CA LEU A 148 32.12 -12.72 2.21
C LEU A 148 32.36 -14.00 1.39
N PHE A 149 32.58 -13.86 0.08
CA PHE A 149 32.53 -14.99 -0.86
C PHE A 149 33.84 -15.23 -1.62
N GLY A 150 34.84 -14.35 -1.48
CA GLY A 150 36.04 -14.38 -2.33
C GLY A 150 35.78 -13.81 -3.72
N GLU A 151 36.81 -13.84 -4.58
CA GLU A 151 36.65 -13.58 -6.03
C GLU A 151 35.84 -14.70 -6.72
#